data_AF-A0A1Z7ZLV8-F1
#
_entry.id   AF-A0A1Z7ZLV8-F1
#
_cell.length_a   1.000
_cell.length_b   1.000
_cell.length_c   1.000
_cell.angle_alpha   90.00
_cell.angle_beta   90.00
_cell.angle_gamma   90.00
#
_symmetry.space_group_name_H-M   'P 1'
#
loop_
_entity.id
_entity.type
_entity.pdbx_description
1 polymer ?
#
loop_
_entity_poly.entity_id
_entity_poly.type
_entity_poly.pdbx_seq_one_letter_code
_entity_poly.pdbx_strand_id
1 'polypeptide(L)'
;MSDINWSDLAEKAAAQTDIDFNTQMAGLTSLKVTEIDNFITQSNISNANAVKVLKEINDAAKSNNQKAQAIANINNGVGFLIRLVSKVV
;
A
#
# COMPACT_ATOMS: atom_id res chain seq x y z
N MET A 1 -26.56 21.22 -12.72
CA MET A 1 -25.30 20.48 -12.60
C MET A 1 -25.42 19.68 -11.34
N SER A 2 -25.39 18.35 -11.42
CA SER A 2 -25.55 17.49 -10.25
C SER A 2 -24.43 17.82 -9.26
N ASP A 3 -24.78 18.19 -8.04
CA ASP A 3 -23.81 18.40 -6.97
C ASP A 3 -23.02 17.10 -6.79
N ILE A 4 -21.77 17.09 -7.27
CA ILE A 4 -20.86 15.97 -7.04
C ILE A 4 -20.70 15.91 -5.52
N ASN A 5 -21.21 14.84 -4.91
CA ASN A 5 -20.99 14.62 -3.49
C ASN A 5 -19.54 14.17 -3.29
N TRP A 6 -18.66 15.15 -3.10
CA TRP A 6 -17.23 14.95 -2.90
C TRP A 6 -16.91 14.09 -1.67
N SER A 7 -17.80 14.08 -0.67
CA SER A 7 -17.67 13.21 0.51
C SER A 7 -17.88 11.75 0.13
N ASP A 8 -18.97 11.44 -0.57
CA ASP A 8 -19.26 10.06 -1.02
C ASP A 8 -18.19 9.55 -1.99
N LEU A 9 -17.65 10.45 -2.83
CA LEU A 9 -16.56 10.09 -3.75
C LEU A 9 -15.26 9.80 -3.00
N ALA A 10 -14.94 10.60 -1.98
CA ALA A 10 -13.76 10.38 -1.14
C ALA A 10 -13.87 9.07 -0.34
N GLU A 11 -15.04 8.77 0.21
CA GLU A 11 -15.29 7.52 0.94
C GLU A 11 -15.14 6.30 0.03
N LYS A 12 -15.70 6.35 -1.19
CA LYS A 12 -15.52 5.30 -2.19
C LYS A 12 -14.05 5.12 -2.59
N ALA A 13 -13.31 6.20 -2.76
CA ALA A 13 -11.89 6.14 -3.10
C ALA A 13 -11.05 5.54 -1.96
N ALA A 14 -11.37 5.85 -0.71
CA ALA A 14 -10.73 5.25 0.46
C ALA A 14 -11.03 3.74 0.53
N ALA A 15 -12.29 3.35 0.43
CA ALA A 15 -12.69 1.94 0.44
C ALA A 15 -12.03 1.15 -0.70
N GLN A 16 -11.96 1.72 -1.91
CA GLN A 16 -11.28 1.07 -3.04
C GLN A 16 -9.77 0.93 -2.79
N THR A 17 -9.13 1.94 -2.20
CA THR A 17 -7.71 1.89 -1.85
C THR A 17 -7.41 0.76 -0.87
N ASP A 18 -8.30 0.54 0.11
CA ASP A 18 -8.15 -0.53 1.10
C ASP A 18 -8.31 -1.92 0.49
N ILE A 19 -9.27 -2.09 -0.43
CA ILE A 19 -9.46 -3.33 -1.19
C ILE A 19 -8.24 -3.64 -2.06
N ASP A 20 -7.74 -2.65 -2.80
CA ASP A 20 -6.58 -2.78 -3.66
C ASP A 20 -5.33 -3.15 -2.85
N PHE A 21 -5.17 -2.52 -1.69
CA PHE A 21 -4.08 -2.79 -0.76
C PHE A 21 -4.13 -4.22 -0.25
N ASN A 22 -5.27 -4.63 0.32
CA ASN A 22 -5.45 -5.97 0.89
C ASN A 22 -5.25 -7.06 -0.17
N THR A 23 -5.73 -6.82 -1.39
CA THR A 23 -5.55 -7.74 -2.52
C THR A 23 -4.07 -7.89 -2.90
N GLN A 24 -3.34 -6.77 -3.03
CA GLN A 24 -1.92 -6.81 -3.37
C GLN A 24 -1.08 -7.44 -2.25
N MET A 25 -1.39 -7.14 -0.98
CA MET A 25 -0.73 -7.74 0.17
C MET A 25 -0.97 -9.25 0.25
N ALA A 26 -2.20 -9.73 0.02
CA ALA A 26 -2.50 -11.16 -0.03
C ALA A 26 -1.82 -11.88 -1.22
N GLY A 27 -1.57 -11.17 -2.32
CA GLY A 27 -0.83 -11.71 -3.46
C GLY A 27 0.68 -11.75 -3.24
N LEU A 28 1.23 -10.84 -2.43
CA LEU A 28 2.67 -10.71 -2.17
C LEU A 28 3.11 -11.41 -0.87
N THR A 29 2.17 -11.72 0.03
CA THR A 29 2.45 -12.30 1.34
C THR A 29 1.45 -13.42 1.65
N SER A 30 1.83 -14.34 2.52
CA SER A 30 0.93 -15.37 3.07
C SER A 30 0.03 -14.87 4.20
N LEU A 31 -0.07 -13.54 4.40
CA LEU A 31 -0.82 -12.93 5.51
C LEU A 31 -2.32 -12.94 5.26
N LYS A 32 -3.10 -13.13 6.32
CA LYS A 32 -4.55 -12.94 6.31
C LYS A 32 -4.88 -11.44 6.35
N VAL A 33 -6.04 -11.06 5.82
CA VAL A 33 -6.54 -9.67 5.82
C VAL A 33 -6.50 -9.03 7.22
N THR A 34 -6.83 -9.77 8.27
CA THR A 34 -6.77 -9.30 9.67
C THR A 34 -5.35 -9.03 10.18
N GLU A 35 -4.34 -9.70 9.60
CA GLU A 35 -2.93 -9.46 9.91
C GLU A 35 -2.40 -8.25 9.13
N ILE A 36 -2.97 -7.99 7.96
CA ILE A 36 -2.67 -6.83 7.11
C ILE A 36 -3.16 -5.52 7.76
N ASP A 37 -4.36 -5.50 8.36
CA ASP A 37 -4.87 -4.31 9.07
C ASP A 37 -4.02 -3.95 10.30
N ASN A 38 -3.62 -4.96 11.07
CA ASN A 38 -2.69 -4.78 12.19
C ASN A 38 -1.32 -4.28 11.70
N PHE A 39 -0.88 -4.78 10.54
CA PHE A 39 0.37 -4.39 9.93
C PHE A 39 0.37 -2.93 9.48
N ILE A 40 -0.72 -2.42 8.87
CA ILE A 40 -0.88 -1.00 8.52
C ILE A 40 -0.75 -0.13 9.76
N THR A 41 -1.53 -0.46 10.80
CA THR A 41 -1.59 0.32 12.04
C THR A 41 -0.21 0.40 12.70
N GLN A 42 0.56 -0.68 12.66
CA GLN A 42 1.93 -0.70 13.19
C GLN A 42 2.95 0.00 12.29
N SER A 43 2.71 0.03 10.97
CA SER A 43 3.62 0.60 9.98
C SER A 43 3.59 2.13 9.93
N ASN A 44 2.57 2.76 10.54
CA ASN A 44 2.36 4.21 10.56
C ASN A 44 2.35 4.83 9.14
N ILE A 45 1.99 4.04 8.13
CA ILE A 45 1.87 4.45 6.73
C ILE A 45 0.38 4.58 6.38
N SER A 46 0.03 5.51 5.51
CA SER A 46 -1.33 5.56 4.97
C SER A 46 -1.54 4.46 3.92
N ASN A 47 -2.76 3.94 3.80
CA ASN A 47 -3.11 2.92 2.81
C ASN A 47 -2.75 3.37 1.39
N ALA A 48 -2.98 4.64 1.06
CA ALA A 48 -2.60 5.22 -0.22
C ALA A 48 -1.08 5.16 -0.49
N ASN A 49 -0.24 5.40 0.52
CA ASN A 49 1.21 5.30 0.37
C ASN A 49 1.67 3.84 0.35
N ALA A 50 1.03 2.98 1.12
CA ALA A 50 1.31 1.55 1.12
C ALA A 50 1.02 0.92 -0.25
N VAL A 51 -0.11 1.25 -0.88
CA VAL A 51 -0.43 0.84 -2.27
C VAL A 51 0.62 1.35 -3.26
N LYS A 52 1.12 2.57 -3.10
CA LYS A 52 2.20 3.09 -3.96
C LYS A 52 3.47 2.27 -3.82
N VAL A 53 3.85 1.89 -2.59
CA VAL A 53 5.01 1.03 -2.35
C VAL A 53 4.84 -0.33 -3.01
N LEU A 54 3.67 -0.97 -2.85
CA LEU A 54 3.39 -2.27 -3.48
C LEU A 54 3.40 -2.20 -5.01
N LYS A 55 2.85 -1.12 -5.58
CA LYS A 55 2.92 -0.86 -7.03
C LYS A 55 4.36 -0.73 -7.53
N GLU A 56 5.21 0.01 -6.81
CA GLU A 56 6.63 0.13 -7.16
C GLU A 56 7.37 -1.21 -7.06
N ILE A 57 7.06 -2.04 -6.06
CA ILE A 57 7.64 -3.39 -5.92
C ILE A 57 7.24 -4.26 -7.12
N ASN A 58 5.95 -4.24 -7.50
CA ASN A 58 5.39 -5.08 -8.57
C ASN A 58 5.70 -4.56 -9.99
N ASP A 59 6.26 -3.36 -10.13
CA ASP A 59 6.59 -2.78 -11.44
C ASP A 59 7.77 -3.54 -12.08
N ALA A 60 7.47 -4.49 -12.97
CA ALA A 60 8.49 -5.28 -13.65
C ALA A 60 9.36 -4.48 -14.64
N ALA A 61 8.97 -3.25 -15.01
CA ALA A 61 9.73 -2.43 -15.95
C ALA A 61 10.86 -1.64 -15.29
N LYS A 62 10.85 -1.48 -13.95
CA LYS A 62 11.88 -0.74 -13.20
C LYS A 62 12.94 -1.67 -12.62
N SER A 63 14.19 -1.22 -12.61
CA SER A 63 15.26 -1.89 -11.86
C SER A 63 15.06 -1.77 -10.35
N ASN A 64 15.61 -2.69 -9.57
CA ASN A 64 15.51 -2.67 -8.10
C ASN A 64 16.02 -1.36 -7.49
N ASN A 65 17.05 -0.75 -8.07
CA ASN A 65 17.58 0.53 -7.60
C ASN A 65 16.58 1.68 -7.83
N GLN A 66 15.91 1.69 -8.99
CA GLN A 66 14.87 2.68 -9.29
C GLN A 66 13.65 2.51 -8.38
N LYS A 67 13.25 1.26 -8.09
CA LYS A 67 12.18 0.96 -7.13
C LYS A 67 12.53 1.47 -5.73
N ALA A 68 13.75 1.17 -5.25
CA ALA A 68 14.21 1.60 -3.93
C ALA A 68 14.22 3.13 -3.81
N GLN A 69 14.66 3.85 -4.85
CA GLN A 69 14.61 5.32 -4.88
C GLN A 69 13.17 5.85 -4.86
N ALA A 70 12.26 5.26 -5.63
CA ALA A 70 10.85 5.65 -5.62
C ALA A 70 10.22 5.42 -4.24
N ILE A 71 10.49 4.27 -3.60
CA ILE A 71 10.00 3.93 -2.27
C ILE A 71 10.58 4.86 -1.19
N ALA A 72 11.84 5.28 -1.32
CA ALA A 72 12.47 6.24 -0.41
C ALA A 72 11.79 7.61 -0.42
N ASN A 73 11.14 7.98 -1.52
CA ASN A 73 10.39 9.23 -1.65
C ASN A 73 8.94 9.12 -1.16
N ILE A 74 8.47 7.93 -0.80
CA ILE A 74 7.14 7.71 -0.23
C ILE A 74 7.22 7.87 1.28
N ASN A 75 6.36 8.70 1.87
CA ASN A 75 6.33 8.90 3.31
C ASN A 75 6.06 7.56 4.04
N ASN A 76 6.96 7.20 4.96
CA ASN A 76 7.03 5.91 5.66
C ASN A 76 7.17 4.67 4.74
N GLY A 77 7.50 4.84 3.46
CA GLY A 77 7.56 3.75 2.48
C GLY A 77 8.67 2.74 2.73
N VAL A 78 9.87 3.20 3.10
CA VAL A 78 11.00 2.31 3.43
C VAL A 78 10.73 1.50 4.70
N GLY A 79 10.16 2.14 5.73
CA GLY A 79 9.80 1.45 6.98
C GLY A 79 8.73 0.38 6.77
N PHE A 80 7.77 0.65 5.90
CA PHE A 80 6.78 -0.32 5.46
C PHE A 80 7.42 -1.50 4.71
N LEU A 81 8.32 -1.24 3.76
CA LEU A 81 9.02 -2.30 3.01
C LEU A 81 9.84 -3.22 3.94
N ILE A 82 10.58 -2.66 4.89
CA ILE A 82 11.38 -3.45 5.84
C ILE A 82 10.46 -4.37 6.67
N ARG A 83 9.37 -3.83 7.21
CA ARG A 83 8.39 -4.60 7.96
C ARG A 83 7.72 -5.69 7.11
N LEU A 84 7.45 -5.39 5.83
CA LEU A 84 6.84 -6.34 4.90
C LEU A 84 7.75 -7.55 4.72
N VAL A 85 9.04 -7.32 4.47
CA VAL A 85 10.04 -8.37 4.37
C VAL A 85 10.12 -9.19 5.65
N SER A 86 10.07 -8.57 6.83
CA SER A 86 10.06 -9.28 8.13
C SER A 86 8.85 -10.20 8.37
N LYS A 87 7.81 -10.15 7.53
CA LYS A 87 6.65 -11.05 7.60
C LYS A 87 6.69 -12.18 6.57
N VAL A 88 7.60 -12.11 5.59
CA VAL A 88 7.77 -13.12 4.53
C VAL A 88 8.84 -14.16 4.89
N VAL A 89 9.82 -13.79 5.72
CA VAL A 89 10.83 -14.70 6.30
C VAL A 89 10.36 -15.37 7.58
#